data_AF-A0A540L739-F1
#
_entry.id   AF-A0A540L739-F1
#
_cell.length_a   1.000
_cell.length_b   1.000
_cell.length_c   1.000
_cell.angle_alpha   90.00
_cell.angle_beta   90.00
_cell.angle_gamma   90.00
#
_symmetry.space_group_name_H-M   'P 1'
#
loop_
_entity.id
_entity.type
_entity.pdbx_description
1 polymer ?
#
loop_
_entity_poly.entity_id
_entity_poly.type
_entity_poly.pdbx_seq_one_letter_code
_entity_poly.pdbx_strand_id
1 'polypeptide(L)'
;MDGQEVKVEKIEEGFHVRVKCEKAKDTLVSVLEVLEEMGLNVVQARVSCNNNFSMEAIAAVADHQNQEKLDVIVVTQTILRATKINQDGKETHE
;
A
#
# COMPACT_ATOMS: atom_id res chain seq x y z
N MET A 1 -4.38 9.83 -17.77
CA MET A 1 -5.02 8.61 -17.27
C MET A 1 -5.37 8.86 -15.81
N ASP A 2 -6.60 9.27 -15.54
CA ASP A 2 -7.14 9.37 -14.18
C ASP A 2 -7.47 7.95 -13.69
N GLY A 3 -6.47 7.22 -13.19
CA GLY A 3 -6.63 5.78 -12.91
C GLY A 3 -5.92 5.24 -11.67
N GLN A 4 -4.89 5.93 -11.18
CA GLN A 4 -4.14 5.54 -9.98
C GLN A 4 -4.20 6.65 -8.91
N GLU A 5 -4.61 6.28 -7.71
CA GLU A 5 -4.71 7.17 -6.55
C GLU A 5 -4.18 6.43 -5.32
N VAL A 6 -3.20 7.04 -4.63
CA VAL A 6 -2.72 6.60 -3.33
C VAL A 6 -2.81 7.79 -2.39
N LYS A 7 -3.56 7.63 -1.30
CA LYS A 7 -3.69 8.62 -0.22
C LYS A 7 -3.22 7.97 1.07
N VAL A 8 -2.37 8.68 1.80
CA VAL A 8 -1.84 8.25 3.09
C VAL A 8 -2.02 9.40 4.06
N GLU A 9 -2.63 9.11 5.20
CA GLU A 9 -2.84 10.05 6.30
C GLU A 9 -2.17 9.48 7.55
N LYS A 10 -1.41 10.31 8.27
CA LYS A 10 -0.82 9.90 9.55
C LYS A 10 -1.91 9.87 10.62
N ILE A 11 -1.94 8.79 11.39
CA ILE A 11 -2.85 8.59 12.53
C ILE A 11 -2.03 8.29 13.80
N GLU A 12 -2.70 8.13 14.94
CA GLU A 12 -2.05 8.00 16.25
C GLU A 12 -1.02 6.88 16.32
N GLU A 13 -1.29 5.70 15.75
CA GLU A 13 -0.38 4.54 15.83
C GLU A 13 0.18 4.13 14.45
N GLY A 14 0.08 4.99 13.42
CA GLY A 14 0.58 4.67 12.08
C GLY A 14 -0.10 5.45 10.96
N PHE A 15 -0.73 4.74 10.02
CA PHE A 15 -1.26 5.33 8.79
C PHE A 15 -2.65 4.80 8.41
N HIS A 16 -3.49 5.71 7.91
CA HIS A 16 -4.67 5.36 7.12
C HIS A 16 -4.30 5.44 5.64
N VAL A 17 -4.39 4.31 4.95
CA VAL A 17 -3.95 4.12 3.57
C VAL A 17 -5.17 3.87 2.69
N ARG A 18 -5.28 4.60 1.58
CA ARG A 18 -6.29 4.36 0.54
C ARG A 18 -5.61 4.24 -0.82
N VAL A 19 -5.87 3.13 -1.50
CA VAL A 19 -5.31 2.80 -2.81
C VAL A 19 -6.44 2.55 -3.79
N LYS A 20 -6.30 3.09 -5.00
CA LYS A 20 -7.14 2.76 -6.16
C LYS A 20 -6.25 2.70 -7.39
N CYS A 21 -6.27 1.59 -8.12
CA CYS A 21 -5.52 1.45 -9.37
C CYS A 21 -6.18 0.47 -10.33
N GLU A 22 -5.68 0.41 -11.57
CA GLU A 22 -6.00 -0.70 -12.46
C GLU A 22 -5.61 -2.03 -11.81
N LYS A 23 -6.43 -3.05 -12.05
CA LYS A 23 -6.19 -4.38 -11.51
C LYS A 23 -5.00 -5.00 -12.24
N ALA A 24 -4.04 -5.49 -11.48
CA ALA A 24 -2.96 -6.32 -11.97
C ALA A 24 -2.86 -7.63 -11.16
N LYS A 25 -2.06 -8.57 -11.63
CA LYS A 25 -1.71 -9.76 -10.85
C LYS A 25 -1.03 -9.29 -9.54
N ASP A 26 -1.35 -9.96 -8.44
CA ASP A 26 -0.65 -9.82 -7.15
C ASP A 26 -0.61 -8.40 -6.56
N THR A 27 -1.48 -7.48 -6.99
CA THR A 27 -1.49 -6.08 -6.50
C THR A 27 -1.62 -5.99 -4.98
N LEU A 28 -2.49 -6.82 -4.38
CA LEU A 28 -2.62 -6.87 -2.92
C LEU A 28 -1.33 -7.34 -2.25
N VAL A 29 -0.69 -8.38 -2.80
CA VAL A 29 0.53 -8.97 -2.24
C VAL A 29 1.63 -7.93 -2.23
N SER A 30 1.91 -7.28 -3.36
CA SER A 30 2.97 -6.26 -3.43
C SER A 30 2.73 -5.06 -2.52
N VAL A 31 1.46 -4.67 -2.31
CA VAL A 31 1.14 -3.58 -1.38
C VAL A 31 1.38 -4.00 0.07
N LEU A 32 1.05 -5.24 0.44
CA LEU A 32 1.30 -5.75 1.78
C LEU A 32 2.79 -5.95 2.05
N GLU A 33 3.55 -6.45 1.08
CA GLU A 33 5.01 -6.63 1.18
C GLU A 33 5.71 -5.31 1.49
N VAL A 34 5.41 -4.24 0.75
CA VAL A 34 6.04 -2.94 1.02
C VAL A 34 5.63 -2.32 2.35
N LEU A 35 4.42 -2.61 2.83
CA LEU A 35 4.00 -2.17 4.17
C LEU A 35 4.81 -2.92 5.24
N GLU A 36 4.98 -4.24 5.09
CA GLU A 36 5.79 -5.05 6.00
C GLU A 36 7.27 -4.63 5.99
N GLU A 37 7.86 -4.37 4.83
CA GLU A 37 9.23 -3.84 4.69
C GLU A 37 9.42 -2.49 5.38
N MET A 38 8.37 -1.66 5.44
CA MET A 38 8.37 -0.39 6.17
C MET A 38 8.10 -0.57 7.68
N GLY A 39 7.90 -1.79 8.16
CA GLY A 39 7.56 -2.07 9.56
C GLY A 39 6.13 -1.66 9.92
N LEU A 40 5.20 -1.75 8.96
CA LEU A 40 3.79 -1.46 9.14
C LEU A 40 2.95 -2.74 9.14
N ASN A 41 2.25 -2.98 10.24
CA ASN A 41 1.30 -4.07 10.38
C ASN A 41 -0.10 -3.60 9.96
N VAL A 42 -0.70 -4.26 8.97
CA VAL A 42 -2.09 -3.99 8.60
C VAL A 42 -3.03 -4.55 9.67
N VAL A 43 -3.66 -3.67 10.43
CA VAL A 43 -4.60 -4.02 11.52
C VAL A 43 -5.99 -4.28 10.96
N GLN A 44 -6.39 -3.50 9.96
CA GLN A 44 -7.69 -3.61 9.31
C GLN A 44 -7.54 -3.26 7.84
N ALA A 45 -8.22 -4.00 6.97
CA ALA A 45 -8.33 -3.65 5.56
C ALA A 45 -9.73 -3.97 5.01
N ARG A 46 -10.16 -3.15 4.05
CA ARG A 46 -11.27 -3.41 3.14
C ARG A 46 -10.72 -3.43 1.73
N VAL A 47 -11.05 -4.47 0.97
CA VAL A 47 -10.51 -4.69 -0.38
C VAL A 47 -11.65 -4.97 -1.36
N SER A 48 -11.59 -4.36 -2.54
CA SER A 48 -12.42 -4.71 -3.69
C SER A 48 -11.54 -4.89 -4.92
N CYS A 49 -11.85 -5.89 -5.74
CA CYS A 49 -11.08 -6.21 -6.95
C CYS A 49 -12.01 -6.59 -8.13
N ASN A 50 -13.20 -5.99 -8.18
CA ASN A 50 -14.20 -6.27 -9.21
C ASN A 50 -13.83 -5.62 -10.55
N ASN A 51 -13.84 -4.29 -10.61
CA ASN A 51 -13.56 -3.53 -11.83
C ASN A 51 -12.15 -2.93 -11.81
N ASN A 52 -11.70 -2.53 -10.63
CA ASN A 52 -10.40 -1.97 -10.31
C ASN A 52 -9.96 -2.54 -8.96
N PHE A 53 -8.67 -2.46 -8.67
CA PHE A 53 -8.19 -2.73 -7.33
C PHE A 53 -8.45 -1.50 -6.47
N SER A 54 -9.15 -1.67 -5.35
CA SER A 54 -9.25 -0.65 -4.31
C SER A 54 -9.02 -1.27 -2.94
N MET A 55 -8.28 -0.53 -2.11
CA MET A 55 -7.97 -0.91 -0.74
C MET A 55 -8.09 0.29 0.17
N GLU A 56 -8.67 0.08 1.34
CA GLU A 56 -8.60 1.00 2.47
C GLU A 56 -8.05 0.23 3.67
N ALA A 57 -6.98 0.71 4.29
CA ALA A 57 -6.28 0.00 5.34
C ALA A 57 -5.86 0.92 6.49
N ILE A 58 -5.90 0.38 7.71
CA ILE A 58 -5.25 0.93 8.89
C ILE A 58 -3.97 0.12 9.09
N ALA A 59 -2.82 0.78 8.98
CA ALA A 59 -1.49 0.18 9.09
C ALA A 59 -0.75 0.79 10.28
N ALA A 60 -0.58 0.01 11.35
CA ALA A 60 0.07 0.43 12.58
C ALA A 60 1.59 0.20 12.51
N VAL A 61 2.38 1.07 13.14
CA VAL A 61 3.83 0.88 13.22
C VAL A 61 4.13 -0.29 14.16
N ALA A 62 4.85 -1.28 13.67
CA ALA A 62 5.17 -2.50 14.43
C ALA A 62 6.06 -2.21 15.65
N ASP A 63 6.93 -1.21 15.55
CA ASP A 63 7.78 -0.73 16.65
C ASP A 63 7.56 0.77 16.85
N HIS A 64 7.00 1.14 18.01
CA HIS A 64 6.70 2.53 18.37
C HIS A 64 7.93 3.44 18.30
N GLN A 65 9.16 2.93 18.46
CA GLN A 65 10.39 3.72 18.32
C GLN A 65 10.65 4.20 16.87
N ASN A 66 9.97 3.60 15.89
CA ASN A 66 10.10 3.96 14.47
C ASN A 66 8.96 4.86 13.97
N GLN A 67 7.98 5.18 14.80
CA GLN A 67 6.81 5.95 14.41
C GLN A 67 7.12 7.40 14.00
N GLU A 68 8.12 8.01 14.62
CA GLU A 68 8.58 9.35 14.24
C GLU A 68 9.45 9.36 12.97
N LYS A 69 10.02 8.21 12.61
CA LYS A 69 10.92 8.08 11.45
C LYS A 69 10.17 7.87 10.14
N LEU A 70 8.96 7.33 10.19
CA LEU A 70 8.13 7.11 9.01
C LEU A 70 7.39 8.39 8.61
N ASP A 71 7.71 8.83 7.40
CA ASP A 71 7.16 10.01 6.76
C ASP A 71 6.06 9.64 5.75
N VAL A 72 4.98 10.44 5.72
CA VAL A 72 3.81 10.21 4.86
C VAL A 72 4.19 10.16 3.38
N ILE A 73 5.13 11.00 2.93
CA ILE A 73 5.58 11.06 1.55
C ILE A 73 6.30 9.77 1.19
N VAL A 74 7.17 9.27 2.08
CA VAL A 74 7.88 8.00 1.86
C VAL A 74 6.89 6.85 1.72
N VAL A 75 5.96 6.71 2.68
CA VAL A 75 4.93 5.65 2.64
C VAL A 75 4.10 5.74 1.35
N THR A 76 3.67 6.95 0.98
CA THR A 76 2.90 7.19 -0.25
C THR A 76 3.68 6.76 -1.50
N GLN A 77 4.95 7.16 -1.61
CA GLN A 77 5.77 6.86 -2.78
C GLN A 77 6.08 5.37 -2.91
N THR A 78 6.33 4.68 -1.79
CA THR A 78 6.58 3.23 -1.80
C THR A 78 5.35 2.46 -2.28
N ILE A 79 4.16 2.81 -1.79
CA ILE A 79 2.89 2.19 -2.23
C ILE A 79 2.59 2.52 -3.70
N LEU A 80 2.86 3.76 -4.14
CA LEU A 80 2.73 4.15 -5.55
C LEU A 80 3.63 3.31 -6.46
N ARG A 81 4.84 2.95 -6.02
CA ARG A 81 5.75 2.08 -6.78
C ARG A 81 5.24 0.64 -6.84
N ALA A 82 4.83 0.07 -5.71
CA ALA A 82 4.27 -1.29 -5.66
C ALA A 82 3.07 -1.45 -6.60
N THR A 83 2.22 -0.43 -6.70
CA THR A 83 1.04 -0.44 -7.59
C THR A 83 1.36 -0.21 -9.07
N LYS A 84 2.53 0.36 -9.40
CA LYS A 84 3.00 0.53 -10.80
C LYS A 84 3.79 -0.66 -11.33
N ILE A 85 4.61 -1.30 -10.50
CA ILE A 85 5.45 -2.44 -10.91
C ILE A 85 4.57 -3.56 -11.50
N ASN A 86 3.39 -3.76 -10.94
CA ASN A 86 2.45 -4.78 -11.40
C ASN A 86 1.74 -4.43 -12.72
N GLN A 87 1.77 -3.17 -13.17
CA GLN A 87 1.16 -2.74 -14.43
C GLN A 87 2.11 -2.89 -15.62
N ASP A 88 3.43 -2.96 -15.39
CA ASP A 88 4.46 -2.98 -16.45
C ASP A 88 5.05 -4.37 -16.74
N GLY A 89 4.50 -5.43 -16.14
CA GLY A 89 4.76 -6.82 -16.51
C GLY A 89 6.19 -7.32 -16.25
N LYS A 90 6.36 -8.09 -15.17
CA LYS A 90 7.21 -9.29 -15.21
C LYS A 90 6.50 -10.44 -14.52
N GLU A 91 5.96 -11.34 -15.34
CA GLU A 91 5.70 -12.71 -14.92
C GLU A 91 7.02 -13.29 -14.38
N THR A 92 7.13 -13.45 -13.07
CA THR A 92 8.04 -14.46 -12.53
C THR A 92 7.29 -15.78 -12.63
N HIS A 93 7.69 -16.56 -13.62
CA HIS A 93 7.35 -17.97 -13.75
C HIS A 93 7.65 -18.68 -12.43
N GLU A 94 6.63 -19.35 -11.88
CA GLU A 94 6.83 -20.49 -10.97
C GLU A 94 7.39 -21.67 -11.76
#